data_AF-A0A1I1G070-F1
#
_entry.id   AF-A0A1I1G070-F1
#
_cell.length_a   1.000
_cell.length_b   1.000
_cell.length_c   1.000
_cell.angle_alpha   90.00
_cell.angle_beta   90.00
_cell.angle_gamma   90.00
#
_symmetry.space_group_name_H-M   'P 1'
#
loop_
_entity.id
_entity.type
_entity.pdbx_description
1 polymer ?
#
loop_
_entity_poly.entity_id
_entity_poly.type
_entity_poly.pdbx_seq_one_letter_code
_entity_poly.pdbx_strand_id
1 'polypeptide(L)'
;MHDPPDSETPALADFIGTRDSFLVIRDPQLAKTGSQARAQLRSLPFLAEFGLDRVSHPEIYDNGLRLVEYELFPNEDLRENGVDGVEFPLVHYVSQEMLTGELRDEDSTFDDQDVIRRLLRKRPEGLPYVLVTDTSTPKMPRHTKKPGKSFIDEFECTVTDYKGLLKRYIQYNLDSDLPLSTTQNLFFHQISAHHKQEGLEAGSIPVLFDYTQIPADSPAWAPLYYLIREDVDRVLEDYSERIREALRSWTERGPTQKVANSMLDMLERVEFEEDRLDSYRYRHQEDI
;
A
#
# COMPACT_ATOMS: atom_id res chain seq x y z
N MET A 1 -4.11 15.86 36.99
CA MET A 1 -4.95 14.75 36.52
C MET A 1 -5.51 15.24 35.19
N HIS A 2 -4.78 14.98 34.12
CA HIS A 2 -5.25 15.22 32.76
C HIS A 2 -5.55 13.85 32.20
N ASP A 3 -6.77 13.67 31.70
CA ASP A 3 -7.19 12.47 31.01
C ASP A 3 -6.23 12.16 29.86
N PRO A 4 -5.93 10.86 29.61
CA PRO A 4 -5.14 10.48 28.45
C PRO A 4 -5.93 10.81 27.17
N PRO A 5 -5.28 11.27 26.09
CA PRO A 5 -5.97 11.32 24.80
C PRO A 5 -6.23 9.88 24.33
N ASP A 6 -7.51 9.57 24.15
CA ASP A 6 -8.01 8.31 23.61
C ASP A 6 -7.56 8.07 22.15
N SER A 7 -7.27 6.80 21.85
CA SER A 7 -6.85 6.15 20.57
C SER A 7 -5.36 6.27 20.17
N GLU A 8 -4.64 5.16 20.33
CA GLU A 8 -3.17 5.01 20.30
C GLU A 8 -2.52 5.00 18.90
N THR A 9 -3.06 5.76 17.95
CA THR A 9 -2.43 5.93 16.63
C THR A 9 -2.15 7.41 16.37
N PRO A 10 -0.89 7.87 16.31
CA PRO A 10 -0.59 9.27 16.03
C PRO A 10 -1.10 9.63 14.64
N ALA A 11 -1.57 10.87 14.43
CA ALA A 11 -1.92 11.33 13.08
C ALA A 11 -0.68 11.44 12.19
N LEU A 12 -0.81 11.17 10.88
CA LEU A 12 0.31 11.24 9.94
C LEU A 12 0.98 12.64 9.94
N ALA A 13 0.19 13.70 10.07
CA ALA A 13 0.69 15.08 10.11
C ALA A 13 1.60 15.31 11.34
N ASP A 14 1.21 14.79 12.51
CA ASP A 14 2.00 14.88 13.74
C ASP A 14 3.31 14.09 13.62
N PHE A 15 3.24 12.89 13.03
CA PHE A 15 4.44 12.10 12.76
C PHE A 15 5.39 12.87 11.83
N ILE A 16 4.89 13.46 10.73
CA ILE A 16 5.69 14.28 9.81
C ILE A 16 6.22 15.55 10.50
N GLY A 17 5.47 16.11 11.45
CA GLY A 17 5.77 17.37 12.12
C GLY A 17 5.26 18.58 11.34
N THR A 18 4.08 18.45 10.71
CA THR A 18 3.44 19.51 9.93
C THR A 18 2.01 19.79 10.41
N ARG A 19 1.50 20.97 10.05
CA ARG A 19 0.10 21.37 10.24
C ARG A 19 -0.70 21.30 8.94
N ASP A 20 -0.04 21.01 7.82
CA ASP A 20 -0.70 20.94 6.53
C ASP A 20 -1.55 19.68 6.46
N SER A 21 -2.79 19.84 6.01
CA SER A 21 -3.67 18.70 5.72
C SER A 21 -3.46 18.16 4.31
N PHE A 22 -2.80 18.91 3.41
CA PHE A 22 -2.41 18.41 2.09
C PHE A 22 -0.95 17.97 2.12
N LEU A 23 -0.72 16.68 1.91
CA LEU A 23 0.59 16.06 1.99
C LEU A 23 0.96 15.48 0.63
N VAL A 24 2.22 15.64 0.24
CA VAL A 24 2.80 14.99 -0.94
C VAL A 24 3.89 14.04 -0.46
N ILE A 25 3.71 12.75 -0.73
CA ILE A 25 4.70 11.71 -0.41
C ILE A 25 5.35 11.28 -1.72
N ARG A 26 6.65 11.49 -1.79
CA ARG A 26 7.46 11.00 -2.91
C ARG A 26 7.77 9.51 -2.71
N ASP A 27 7.25 8.67 -3.60
CA ASP A 27 7.64 7.29 -3.80
C ASP A 27 8.11 7.05 -5.26
N PRO A 28 9.43 7.01 -5.52
CA PRO A 28 10.00 6.82 -6.86
C PRO A 28 9.58 5.54 -7.57
N GLN A 29 8.96 4.59 -6.86
CA GLN A 29 8.52 3.34 -7.44
C GLN A 29 7.37 3.55 -8.45
N LEU A 30 6.57 4.61 -8.30
CA LEU A 30 5.48 4.98 -9.21
C LEU A 30 5.96 5.42 -10.60
N ALA A 31 7.23 5.83 -10.75
CA ALA A 31 7.81 6.16 -12.05
C ALA A 31 8.07 4.92 -12.93
N LYS A 32 7.97 3.70 -12.39
CA LYS A 32 8.27 2.48 -13.15
C LYS A 32 7.04 2.00 -13.90
N THR A 33 7.21 1.82 -15.21
CA THR A 33 6.15 1.38 -16.14
C THR A 33 6.49 0.04 -16.80
N GLY A 34 5.49 -0.58 -17.45
CA GLY A 34 5.63 -1.84 -18.20
C GLY A 34 6.27 -2.97 -17.39
N SER A 35 7.24 -3.66 -17.98
CA SER A 35 7.91 -4.81 -17.33
C SER A 35 8.67 -4.46 -16.05
N GLN A 36 8.95 -3.18 -15.78
CA GLN A 36 9.60 -2.71 -14.56
C GLN A 36 8.62 -2.27 -13.47
N ALA A 37 7.34 -2.09 -13.80
CA ALA A 37 6.27 -1.65 -12.91
C ALA A 37 6.07 -2.66 -11.75
N ARG A 38 6.59 -2.38 -10.56
CA ARG A 38 6.41 -3.21 -9.36
C ARG A 38 6.22 -2.34 -8.13
N ALA A 39 5.75 -2.89 -7.03
CA ALA A 39 5.71 -2.27 -5.71
C ALA A 39 5.06 -0.87 -5.65
N GLN A 40 4.12 -0.58 -6.53
CA GLN A 40 3.43 0.71 -6.57
C GLN A 40 2.67 1.01 -5.28
N LEU A 41 2.16 -0.03 -4.61
CA LEU A 41 1.38 0.08 -3.37
C LEU A 41 2.23 -0.16 -2.12
N ARG A 42 3.56 -0.21 -2.22
CA ARG A 42 4.44 -0.54 -1.07
C ARG A 42 4.36 0.44 0.09
N SER A 43 3.95 1.68 -0.17
CA SER A 43 3.76 2.71 0.85
C SER A 43 2.40 2.63 1.54
N LEU A 44 1.45 1.87 0.99
CA LEU A 44 0.10 1.81 1.51
C LEU A 44 0.04 1.19 2.90
N PRO A 45 0.76 0.09 3.22
CA PRO A 45 0.76 -0.44 4.59
C PRO A 45 1.26 0.58 5.60
N PHE A 46 2.25 1.41 5.25
CA PHE A 46 2.67 2.51 6.11
C PHE A 46 1.58 3.56 6.31
N LEU A 47 0.79 3.89 5.29
CA LEU A 47 -0.28 4.88 5.41
C LEU A 47 -1.48 4.34 6.18
N ALA A 48 -1.79 3.06 6.02
CA ALA A 48 -2.85 2.37 6.77
C ALA A 48 -2.60 2.40 8.29
N GLU A 49 -1.34 2.35 8.73
CA GLU A 49 -0.98 2.54 10.15
C GLU A 49 -1.40 3.89 10.72
N PHE A 50 -1.72 4.88 9.89
CA PHE A 50 -2.20 6.20 10.31
C PHE A 50 -3.72 6.36 10.10
N GLY A 51 -4.46 5.26 9.92
CA GLY A 51 -5.90 5.25 9.68
C GLY A 51 -6.29 5.80 8.31
N LEU A 52 -5.40 5.74 7.32
CA LEU A 52 -5.66 6.18 5.95
C LEU A 52 -6.05 4.98 5.08
N ASP A 53 -7.32 4.60 5.16
CA ASP A 53 -7.90 3.40 4.55
C ASP A 53 -8.69 3.65 3.25
N ARG A 54 -9.01 4.91 2.92
CA ARG A 54 -9.59 5.27 1.63
C ARG A 54 -8.50 5.62 0.64
N VAL A 55 -8.41 4.86 -0.44
CA VAL A 55 -7.29 4.92 -1.39
C VAL A 55 -7.80 5.04 -2.81
N SER A 56 -7.23 5.96 -3.55
CA SER A 56 -7.39 6.08 -4.98
C SER A 56 -6.10 5.71 -5.67
N HIS A 57 -6.15 4.70 -6.51
CA HIS A 57 -5.07 4.36 -7.43
C HIS A 57 -5.65 3.74 -8.70
N PRO A 58 -4.89 3.68 -9.80
CA PRO A 58 -5.31 3.00 -11.02
C PRO A 58 -5.64 1.52 -10.79
N GLU A 59 -6.69 1.01 -11.44
CA GLU A 59 -7.11 -0.40 -11.30
C GLU A 59 -6.00 -1.40 -11.63
N ILE A 60 -5.09 -1.04 -12.55
CA ILE A 60 -3.95 -1.87 -12.93
C ILE A 60 -3.01 -2.21 -11.76
N TYR A 61 -3.15 -1.54 -10.61
CA TYR A 61 -2.41 -1.87 -9.39
C TYR A 61 -3.19 -2.85 -8.49
N ASP A 62 -4.52 -2.94 -8.60
CA ASP A 62 -5.37 -3.88 -7.85
C ASP A 62 -5.44 -5.24 -8.54
N ASN A 63 -4.36 -6.01 -8.45
CA ASN A 63 -4.23 -7.29 -9.18
C ASN A 63 -4.78 -8.51 -8.41
N GLY A 64 -5.84 -8.32 -7.61
CA GLY A 64 -6.52 -9.42 -6.92
C GLY A 64 -5.82 -9.96 -5.68
N LEU A 65 -4.97 -9.13 -5.03
CA LEU A 65 -4.40 -9.39 -3.71
C LEU A 65 -4.18 -8.08 -2.98
N ARG A 66 -4.60 -8.02 -1.72
CA ARG A 66 -4.31 -6.90 -0.81
C ARG A 66 -3.55 -7.39 0.41
N LEU A 67 -2.44 -6.71 0.73
CA LEU A 67 -1.66 -7.00 1.95
C LEU A 67 -2.20 -6.26 3.18
N VAL A 68 -2.98 -5.21 2.97
CA VAL A 68 -3.69 -4.44 3.99
C VAL A 68 -5.09 -4.13 3.49
N GLU A 69 -6.05 -3.98 4.40
CA GLU A 69 -7.41 -3.60 4.05
C GLU A 69 -7.49 -2.11 3.71
N TYR A 70 -8.24 -1.79 2.67
CA TYR A 70 -8.53 -0.42 2.24
C TYR A 70 -9.76 -0.40 1.32
N GLU A 71 -10.44 0.74 1.27
CA GLU A 71 -11.50 1.04 0.32
C GLU A 71 -10.89 1.66 -0.95
N LEU A 72 -11.13 1.05 -2.11
CA LEU A 72 -10.59 1.51 -3.39
C LEU A 72 -11.57 2.44 -4.10
N PHE A 73 -11.07 3.60 -4.52
CA PHE A 73 -11.70 4.53 -5.47
C PHE A 73 -10.83 4.60 -6.73
N PRO A 74 -11.09 3.77 -7.77
CA PRO A 74 -10.26 3.75 -8.97
C PRO A 74 -10.06 5.14 -9.57
N ASN A 75 -8.84 5.48 -9.98
CA ASN A 75 -8.59 6.79 -10.59
C ASN A 75 -9.45 6.97 -11.86
N GLU A 76 -9.70 5.87 -12.57
CA GLU A 76 -10.58 5.77 -13.74
C GLU A 76 -11.98 6.31 -13.42
N ASP A 77 -12.60 5.80 -12.35
CA ASP A 77 -13.91 6.24 -11.90
C ASP A 77 -13.92 7.72 -11.52
N LEU A 78 -12.87 8.21 -10.86
CA LEU A 78 -12.76 9.63 -10.51
C LEU A 78 -12.68 10.55 -11.73
N ARG A 79 -12.07 10.06 -12.82
CA ARG A 79 -12.00 10.79 -14.09
C ARG A 79 -13.34 10.76 -14.83
N GLU A 80 -13.98 9.61 -14.91
CA GLU A 80 -15.21 9.40 -15.69
C GLU A 80 -16.45 9.97 -14.99
N ASN A 81 -16.62 9.64 -13.71
CA ASN A 81 -17.82 9.94 -12.93
C ASN A 81 -17.65 11.21 -12.08
N GLY A 82 -16.42 11.71 -11.96
CA GLY A 82 -16.08 12.85 -11.13
C GLY A 82 -15.74 12.46 -9.70
N VAL A 83 -15.62 13.46 -8.82
CA VAL A 83 -15.15 13.28 -7.43
C VAL A 83 -16.27 13.42 -6.41
N ASP A 84 -17.50 13.20 -6.87
CA ASP A 84 -18.71 13.32 -6.09
C ASP A 84 -18.92 12.00 -5.33
N GLY A 85 -19.02 12.06 -4.00
CA GLY A 85 -19.10 10.86 -3.16
C GLY A 85 -17.75 10.33 -2.66
N VAL A 86 -16.63 10.93 -3.08
CA VAL A 86 -15.32 10.61 -2.51
C VAL A 86 -15.23 11.13 -1.08
N GLU A 87 -14.91 10.25 -0.15
CA GLU A 87 -14.75 10.55 1.26
C GLU A 87 -13.29 10.85 1.63
N PHE A 88 -13.08 11.56 2.74
CA PHE A 88 -11.77 11.92 3.28
C PHE A 88 -11.63 11.38 4.72
N PRO A 89 -10.42 11.04 5.21
CA PRO A 89 -9.12 11.23 4.57
C PRO A 89 -8.93 10.36 3.32
N LEU A 90 -8.13 10.83 2.34
CA LEU A 90 -7.90 10.13 1.07
C LEU A 90 -6.41 10.03 0.76
N VAL A 91 -5.94 8.85 0.40
CA VAL A 91 -4.64 8.62 -0.24
C VAL A 91 -4.85 8.52 -1.74
N HIS A 92 -4.08 9.23 -2.55
CA HIS A 92 -4.20 9.21 -4.00
C HIS A 92 -2.84 8.97 -4.65
N TYR A 93 -2.71 7.82 -5.30
CA TYR A 93 -1.52 7.41 -6.03
C TYR A 93 -1.58 7.90 -7.47
N VAL A 94 -0.60 8.70 -7.87
CA VAL A 94 -0.50 9.24 -9.23
C VAL A 94 0.95 9.55 -9.59
N SER A 95 1.44 8.97 -10.69
CA SER A 95 2.75 9.33 -11.23
C SER A 95 2.69 10.66 -12.00
N GLN A 96 3.84 11.29 -12.26
CA GLN A 96 3.92 12.49 -13.08
C GLN A 96 3.34 12.26 -14.48
N GLU A 97 3.51 11.06 -15.06
CA GLU A 97 2.97 10.72 -16.37
C GLU A 97 1.45 10.57 -16.35
N MET A 98 0.88 9.97 -15.28
CA MET A 98 -0.57 9.91 -15.02
C MET A 98 -1.16 11.28 -14.71
N LEU A 99 -0.34 12.17 -14.16
CA LEU A 99 -0.75 13.53 -13.90
C LEU A 99 -0.84 14.34 -15.19
N THR A 100 -0.05 14.06 -16.22
CA THR A 100 -0.01 14.89 -17.44
C THR A 100 -0.72 14.30 -18.66
N GLY A 101 -1.29 13.10 -18.59
CA GLY A 101 -1.83 12.43 -19.78
C GLY A 101 -0.75 11.80 -20.66
N GLU A 102 0.47 11.68 -20.15
CA GLU A 102 1.60 11.06 -20.86
C GLU A 102 1.54 9.54 -20.77
N LEU A 103 1.05 9.00 -19.65
CA LEU A 103 0.76 7.58 -19.55
C LEU A 103 -0.55 7.26 -20.27
N ARG A 104 -0.51 6.23 -21.11
CA ARG A 104 -1.64 5.74 -21.89
C ARG A 104 -1.58 4.21 -21.96
N ASP A 105 -2.74 3.58 -21.91
CA ASP A 105 -2.91 2.21 -22.35
C ASP A 105 -3.72 2.17 -23.67
N GLU A 106 -4.16 1.00 -24.11
CA GLU A 106 -4.86 0.84 -25.39
C GLU A 106 -6.20 1.60 -25.42
N ASP A 107 -6.85 1.77 -24.27
CA ASP A 107 -8.24 2.25 -24.16
C ASP A 107 -8.38 3.56 -23.35
N SER A 108 -7.34 3.97 -22.63
CA SER A 108 -7.39 5.05 -21.63
C SER A 108 -6.18 5.98 -21.67
N THR A 109 -6.43 7.25 -21.37
CA THR A 109 -5.40 8.25 -21.06
C THR A 109 -5.52 8.64 -19.59
N PHE A 110 -4.43 8.47 -18.85
CA PHE A 110 -4.37 8.80 -17.43
C PHE A 110 -4.01 10.29 -17.29
N ASP A 111 -5.00 11.15 -16.99
CA ASP A 111 -4.82 12.60 -16.84
C ASP A 111 -5.55 13.17 -15.62
N ASP A 112 -4.89 13.11 -14.46
CA ASP A 112 -5.52 13.35 -13.16
C ASP A 112 -5.46 14.83 -12.69
N GLN A 113 -4.99 15.79 -13.50
CA GLN A 113 -4.83 17.17 -12.99
C GLN A 113 -6.15 17.78 -12.51
N ASP A 114 -7.21 17.60 -13.30
CA ASP A 114 -8.54 18.12 -12.94
C ASP A 114 -9.12 17.37 -11.74
N VAL A 115 -8.83 16.08 -11.59
CA VAL A 115 -9.24 15.26 -10.44
C VAL A 115 -8.62 15.83 -9.15
N ILE A 116 -7.30 16.02 -9.13
CA ILE A 116 -6.60 16.62 -7.97
C ILE A 116 -7.20 17.99 -7.64
N ARG A 117 -7.43 18.84 -8.65
CA ARG A 117 -7.96 20.19 -8.43
C ARG A 117 -9.38 20.15 -7.84
N ARG A 118 -10.21 19.20 -8.24
CA ARG A 118 -11.57 19.02 -7.73
C ARG A 118 -11.57 18.42 -6.32
N LEU A 119 -10.74 17.41 -6.06
CA LEU A 119 -10.56 16.82 -4.72
C LEU A 119 -10.13 17.88 -3.70
N LEU A 120 -9.10 18.68 -4.03
CA LEU A 120 -8.64 19.77 -3.15
C LEU A 120 -9.73 20.80 -2.83
N ARG A 121 -10.67 21.03 -3.74
CA ARG A 121 -11.80 21.95 -3.52
C ARG A 121 -12.91 21.34 -2.68
N LYS A 122 -13.15 20.03 -2.81
CA LYS A 122 -14.22 19.31 -2.10
C LYS A 122 -13.80 18.86 -0.71
N ARG A 123 -12.50 18.69 -0.49
CA ARG A 123 -11.94 18.24 0.77
C ARG A 123 -12.43 19.11 1.93
N PRO A 124 -13.01 18.51 2.99
CA PRO A 124 -13.33 19.23 4.21
C PRO A 124 -12.08 19.84 4.88
N GLU A 125 -12.26 20.96 5.57
CA GLU A 125 -11.17 21.60 6.30
C GLU A 125 -10.59 20.65 7.36
N GLY A 126 -9.26 20.63 7.49
CA GLY A 126 -8.55 19.80 8.47
C GLY A 126 -8.40 18.32 8.11
N LEU A 127 -9.14 17.78 7.14
CA LEU A 127 -9.00 16.37 6.76
C LEU A 127 -7.79 16.11 5.84
N PRO A 128 -7.00 15.06 6.11
CA PRO A 128 -5.87 14.70 5.26
C PRO A 128 -6.25 14.39 3.81
N TYR A 129 -5.46 14.92 2.88
CA TYR A 129 -5.37 14.42 1.51
C TYR A 129 -3.90 14.16 1.23
N VAL A 130 -3.57 12.91 0.90
CA VAL A 130 -2.20 12.45 0.72
C VAL A 130 -2.00 12.09 -0.74
N LEU A 131 -1.21 12.89 -1.45
CA LEU A 131 -0.80 12.59 -2.82
C LEU A 131 0.49 11.77 -2.80
N VAL A 132 0.43 10.50 -3.21
CA VAL A 132 1.62 9.66 -3.39
C VAL A 132 2.03 9.74 -4.85
N THR A 133 3.26 10.18 -5.11
CA THR A 133 3.76 10.45 -6.47
C THR A 133 5.25 10.12 -6.60
N ASP A 134 5.75 9.96 -7.82
CA ASP A 134 7.16 9.62 -8.08
C ASP A 134 8.14 10.79 -7.90
N THR A 135 7.61 12.02 -7.79
CA THR A 135 8.39 13.26 -7.73
C THR A 135 8.02 14.14 -6.53
N SER A 136 9.00 14.83 -5.95
CA SER A 136 8.75 15.82 -4.88
C SER A 136 8.17 17.13 -5.42
N THR A 137 8.22 17.34 -6.73
CA THR A 137 7.73 18.57 -7.38
C THR A 137 6.85 18.20 -8.57
N PRO A 138 5.65 17.63 -8.32
CA PRO A 138 4.72 17.28 -9.38
C PRO A 138 4.33 18.52 -10.18
N LYS A 139 4.12 18.36 -11.48
CA LYS A 139 3.76 19.44 -12.40
C LYS A 139 2.33 19.26 -12.86
N MET A 140 1.52 20.31 -12.73
CA MET A 140 0.13 20.38 -13.22
C MET A 140 -0.02 21.55 -14.20
N PRO A 141 0.56 21.49 -15.41
CA PRO A 141 0.62 22.63 -16.33
C PRO A 141 -0.74 23.30 -16.64
N ARG A 142 -1.86 22.56 -16.54
CA ARG A 142 -3.20 23.13 -16.71
C ARG A 142 -3.60 24.08 -15.57
N HIS A 143 -3.02 23.91 -14.38
CA HIS A 143 -3.34 24.69 -13.18
C HIS A 143 -2.17 25.54 -12.66
N THR A 144 -0.92 25.13 -12.84
CA THR A 144 0.30 25.86 -12.47
C THR A 144 0.84 26.66 -13.66
N LYS A 145 0.13 27.73 -14.05
CA LYS A 145 0.42 28.51 -15.28
C LYS A 145 1.48 29.61 -15.12
N LYS A 146 1.78 30.03 -13.89
CA LYS A 146 2.71 31.17 -13.65
C LYS A 146 4.16 30.69 -13.66
N PRO A 147 5.04 31.26 -14.51
CA PRO A 147 6.47 30.99 -14.45
C PRO A 147 7.01 31.23 -13.04
N GLY A 148 7.68 30.24 -12.46
CA GLY A 148 8.28 30.31 -11.12
C GLY A 148 7.38 29.94 -9.95
N LYS A 149 6.07 29.66 -10.15
CA LYS A 149 5.21 29.13 -9.08
C LYS A 149 5.31 27.60 -9.06
N SER A 150 5.81 27.04 -7.96
CA SER A 150 5.87 25.59 -7.80
C SER A 150 4.51 25.01 -7.42
N PHE A 151 4.34 23.69 -7.52
CA PHE A 151 3.16 23.00 -7.03
C PHE A 151 2.93 23.27 -5.53
N ILE A 152 4.01 23.28 -4.75
CA ILE A 152 3.98 23.57 -3.32
C ILE A 152 3.42 24.97 -3.07
N ASP A 153 3.87 25.97 -3.83
CA ASP A 153 3.40 27.36 -3.71
C ASP A 153 1.94 27.53 -4.18
N GLU A 154 1.46 26.69 -5.10
CA GLU A 154 0.09 26.76 -5.61
C GLU A 154 -0.92 26.09 -4.69
N PHE A 155 -0.51 25.03 -3.99
CA PHE A 155 -1.44 24.18 -3.24
C PHE A 155 -1.18 24.13 -1.74
N GLU A 156 -0.15 24.84 -1.24
CA GLU A 156 0.20 24.93 0.19
C GLU A 156 0.26 23.55 0.85
N CYS A 157 1.29 22.77 0.50
CA CYS A 157 1.44 21.40 0.96
C CYS A 157 2.81 21.11 1.56
N THR A 158 2.85 20.10 2.42
CA THR A 158 4.10 19.54 2.92
C THR A 158 4.55 18.39 2.02
N VAL A 159 5.81 18.42 1.59
CA VAL A 159 6.42 17.36 0.78
C VAL A 159 7.40 16.56 1.62
N THR A 160 7.33 15.23 1.51
CA THR A 160 8.22 14.30 2.22
C THR A 160 8.57 13.11 1.35
N ASP A 161 9.64 12.39 1.71
CA ASP A 161 10.11 11.20 1.00
C ASP A 161 9.72 9.94 1.76
N TYR A 162 9.07 9.00 1.08
CA TYR A 162 8.56 7.78 1.68
C TYR A 162 9.65 6.97 2.38
N LYS A 163 10.84 6.85 1.76
CA LYS A 163 11.95 6.09 2.35
C LYS A 163 12.41 6.70 3.67
N GLY A 164 12.41 8.02 3.76
CA GLY A 164 12.74 8.75 5.00
C GLY A 164 11.72 8.50 6.10
N LEU A 165 10.42 8.57 5.77
CA LEU A 165 9.33 8.29 6.70
C LEU A 165 9.36 6.85 7.23
N LEU A 166 9.45 5.87 6.32
CA LEU A 166 9.49 4.46 6.67
C LEU A 166 10.68 4.14 7.56
N LYS A 167 11.88 4.62 7.21
CA LYS A 167 13.08 4.41 8.02
C LYS A 167 12.90 4.93 9.44
N ARG A 168 12.32 6.12 9.58
CA ARG A 168 12.04 6.73 10.88
C ARG A 168 11.03 5.90 11.66
N TYR A 169 9.96 5.44 11.01
CA TYR A 169 8.93 4.62 11.64
C TYR A 169 9.50 3.31 12.18
N ILE A 170 10.21 2.56 11.33
CA ILE A 170 10.83 1.29 11.74
C ILE A 170 11.80 1.52 12.91
N GLN A 171 12.68 2.53 12.81
CA GLN A 171 13.66 2.80 13.86
C GLN A 171 13.05 3.05 15.25
N TYR A 172 11.85 3.63 15.33
CA TYR A 172 11.21 3.95 16.60
C TYR A 172 10.17 2.93 17.06
N ASN A 173 9.57 2.18 16.14
CA ASN A 173 8.39 1.36 16.44
C ASN A 173 8.58 -0.14 16.19
N LEU A 174 9.55 -0.56 15.38
CA LEU A 174 9.69 -1.96 14.96
C LEU A 174 11.13 -2.47 15.08
N ASP A 175 11.30 -3.62 15.71
CA ASP A 175 12.56 -4.37 15.69
C ASP A 175 12.54 -5.42 14.57
N SER A 176 12.61 -4.96 13.32
CA SER A 176 12.61 -5.81 12.13
C SER A 176 14.01 -6.29 11.78
N ASP A 177 14.18 -7.59 11.50
CA ASP A 177 15.43 -8.17 10.98
C ASP A 177 15.59 -7.99 9.46
N LEU A 178 14.51 -7.65 8.75
CA LEU A 178 14.60 -7.27 7.34
C LEU A 178 15.31 -5.93 7.15
N PRO A 179 16.32 -5.84 6.25
CA PRO A 179 16.94 -4.57 5.92
C PRO A 179 16.10 -3.80 4.88
N LEU A 180 16.11 -2.46 4.98
CA LEU A 180 15.45 -1.55 4.02
C LEU A 180 15.96 -1.65 2.56
N SER A 181 17.09 -2.32 2.35
CA SER A 181 17.60 -2.65 1.02
C SER A 181 16.89 -3.84 0.38
N THR A 182 16.29 -4.71 1.19
CA THR A 182 15.50 -5.86 0.72
C THR A 182 14.10 -5.42 0.33
N THR A 183 13.44 -4.63 1.17
CA THR A 183 12.12 -4.06 0.89
C THR A 183 11.93 -2.75 1.63
N GLN A 184 11.08 -1.89 1.08
CA GLN A 184 10.56 -0.69 1.74
C GLN A 184 9.04 -0.83 1.86
N ASN A 185 8.52 -2.01 2.11
CA ASN A 185 7.11 -2.24 2.39
C ASN A 185 6.94 -2.58 3.88
N LEU A 186 6.19 -1.76 4.61
CA LEU A 186 6.04 -1.89 6.06
C LEU A 186 5.42 -3.23 6.48
N PHE A 187 4.53 -3.80 5.66
CA PHE A 187 3.88 -5.09 5.95
C PHE A 187 4.90 -6.20 6.21
N PHE A 188 5.95 -6.30 5.38
CA PHE A 188 6.99 -7.31 5.59
C PHE A 188 7.83 -7.02 6.84
N HIS A 189 8.07 -5.75 7.16
CA HIS A 189 8.78 -5.37 8.38
C HIS A 189 7.97 -5.69 9.65
N GLN A 190 6.65 -5.56 9.60
CA GLN A 190 5.75 -5.95 10.70
C GLN A 190 5.79 -7.46 10.92
N ILE A 191 5.67 -8.26 9.85
CA ILE A 191 5.81 -9.72 9.96
C ILE A 191 7.19 -10.10 10.50
N SER A 192 8.25 -9.48 9.98
CA SER A 192 9.63 -9.72 10.44
C SER A 192 9.81 -9.41 11.93
N ALA A 193 9.29 -8.27 12.40
CA ALA A 193 9.34 -7.91 13.81
C ALA A 193 8.54 -8.88 14.69
N HIS A 194 7.36 -9.31 14.24
CA HIS A 194 6.53 -10.29 14.95
C HIS A 194 7.25 -11.65 15.08
N HIS A 195 7.75 -12.18 13.96
CA HIS A 195 8.46 -13.47 13.94
C HIS A 195 9.71 -13.45 14.81
N LYS A 196 10.45 -12.33 14.79
CA LYS A 196 11.62 -12.14 15.65
C LYS A 196 11.25 -12.16 17.13
N GLN A 197 10.14 -11.53 17.53
CA GLN A 197 9.67 -11.54 18.91
C GLN A 197 9.34 -12.96 19.39
N GLU A 198 8.82 -13.79 18.49
CA GLU A 198 8.56 -15.22 18.70
C GLU A 198 9.82 -16.11 18.53
N GLY A 199 11.01 -15.52 18.34
CA GLY A 199 12.28 -16.25 18.25
C GLY A 199 12.51 -17.00 16.93
N LEU A 200 11.73 -16.70 15.89
CA LEU A 200 11.83 -17.34 14.57
C LEU A 200 12.81 -16.61 13.65
N GLU A 201 13.25 -17.29 12.60
CA GLU A 201 14.02 -16.65 11.54
C GLU A 201 13.14 -15.63 10.80
N ALA A 202 13.60 -14.38 10.74
CA ALA A 202 12.80 -13.27 10.20
C ALA A 202 13.58 -12.38 9.21
N GLY A 203 14.74 -12.85 8.75
CA GLY A 203 15.71 -12.05 7.97
C GLY A 203 15.49 -12.03 6.46
N SER A 204 14.48 -12.76 5.93
CA SER A 204 14.21 -12.79 4.48
C SER A 204 12.73 -12.97 4.16
N ILE A 205 12.27 -12.34 3.07
CA ILE A 205 10.84 -12.37 2.69
C ILE A 205 10.28 -13.79 2.55
N PRO A 206 10.94 -14.79 1.90
CA PRO A 206 10.40 -16.15 1.83
C PRO A 206 10.10 -16.78 3.19
N VAL A 207 10.97 -16.58 4.16
CA VAL A 207 10.84 -17.19 5.49
C VAL A 207 9.63 -16.62 6.22
N LEU A 208 9.29 -15.35 5.98
CA LEU A 208 8.09 -14.73 6.53
C LEU A 208 6.76 -15.38 6.08
N PHE A 209 6.81 -16.19 5.02
CA PHE A 209 5.65 -16.91 4.47
C PHE A 209 5.83 -18.43 4.54
N ASP A 210 6.71 -18.93 5.41
CA ASP A 210 6.76 -20.35 5.72
C ASP A 210 5.63 -20.73 6.67
N TYR A 211 4.45 -21.00 6.11
CA TYR A 211 3.24 -21.41 6.85
C TYR A 211 3.41 -22.69 7.68
N THR A 212 4.56 -23.37 7.62
CA THR A 212 4.89 -24.54 8.45
C THR A 212 5.74 -24.19 9.67
N GLN A 213 6.08 -22.92 9.87
CA GLN A 213 6.93 -22.45 10.97
C GLN A 213 6.41 -21.17 11.63
N ILE A 214 5.46 -20.45 11.02
CA ILE A 214 5.04 -19.14 11.52
C ILE A 214 3.97 -19.23 12.63
N PRO A 215 3.91 -18.25 13.54
CA PRO A 215 2.94 -18.22 14.63
C PRO A 215 1.50 -18.05 14.12
N ALA A 216 0.52 -18.52 14.88
CA ALA A 216 -0.91 -18.42 14.53
C ALA A 216 -1.43 -16.98 14.41
N ASP A 217 -0.85 -16.06 15.14
CA ASP A 217 -1.18 -14.63 15.13
C ASP A 217 -0.33 -13.81 14.14
N SER A 218 0.51 -14.47 13.35
CA SER A 218 1.31 -13.83 12.31
C SER A 218 0.45 -13.04 11.31
N PRO A 219 0.80 -11.79 10.98
CA PRO A 219 0.10 -11.04 9.92
C PRO A 219 0.19 -11.70 8.53
N ALA A 220 1.15 -12.61 8.32
CA ALA A 220 1.31 -13.31 7.05
C ALA A 220 0.12 -14.22 6.69
N TRP A 221 -0.77 -14.54 7.62
CA TRP A 221 -2.01 -15.27 7.34
C TRP A 221 -3.06 -14.42 6.63
N ALA A 222 -3.10 -13.11 6.86
CA ALA A 222 -4.16 -12.23 6.36
C ALA A 222 -4.34 -12.25 4.83
N PRO A 223 -3.26 -12.25 4.01
CA PRO A 223 -3.40 -12.37 2.56
C PRO A 223 -4.08 -13.66 2.09
N LEU A 224 -4.00 -14.76 2.85
CA LEU A 224 -4.67 -16.02 2.48
C LEU A 224 -6.18 -15.92 2.68
N TYR A 225 -6.65 -15.29 3.76
CA TYR A 225 -8.08 -15.05 3.95
C TYR A 225 -8.64 -14.15 2.85
N TYR A 226 -7.90 -13.11 2.45
CA TYR A 226 -8.28 -12.26 1.33
C TYR A 226 -8.46 -13.09 0.05
N LEU A 227 -7.48 -13.92 -0.30
CA LEU A 227 -7.55 -14.79 -1.48
C LEU A 227 -8.75 -15.75 -1.41
N ILE A 228 -8.99 -16.40 -0.27
CA ILE A 228 -10.14 -17.30 -0.11
C ILE A 228 -11.47 -16.58 -0.34
N ARG A 229 -11.64 -15.37 0.21
CA ARG A 229 -12.88 -14.58 0.09
C ARG A 229 -13.14 -14.10 -1.33
N GLU A 230 -12.10 -13.66 -2.02
CA GLU A 230 -12.21 -13.10 -3.36
C GLU A 230 -12.24 -14.19 -4.46
N ASP A 231 -11.75 -15.41 -4.19
CA ASP A 231 -11.57 -16.47 -5.20
C ASP A 231 -12.49 -17.67 -5.11
N VAL A 232 -13.60 -17.60 -4.34
CA VAL A 232 -14.61 -18.67 -4.24
C VAL A 232 -15.10 -19.18 -5.62
N ASP A 233 -15.03 -18.35 -6.68
CA ASP A 233 -15.56 -18.68 -8.01
C ASP A 233 -14.51 -18.94 -9.11
N ARG A 234 -13.19 -18.92 -8.84
CA ARG A 234 -12.15 -18.99 -9.90
C ARG A 234 -10.95 -19.88 -9.59
N VAL A 235 -11.15 -21.20 -9.52
CA VAL A 235 -10.06 -22.18 -9.60
C VAL A 235 -9.63 -22.32 -11.07
N LEU A 236 -8.66 -21.53 -11.50
CA LEU A 236 -8.10 -21.56 -12.87
C LEU A 236 -6.77 -22.33 -12.90
N GLU A 237 -6.44 -22.91 -14.06
CA GLU A 237 -5.06 -23.27 -14.42
C GLU A 237 -4.18 -22.00 -14.31
N ASP A 238 -3.01 -22.09 -13.68
CA ASP A 238 -2.03 -21.00 -13.40
C ASP A 238 -2.28 -20.06 -12.19
N TYR A 239 -2.93 -20.53 -11.12
CA TYR A 239 -3.18 -19.72 -9.91
C TYR A 239 -1.90 -19.16 -9.22
N SER A 240 -0.78 -19.89 -9.22
CA SER A 240 0.51 -19.37 -8.69
C SER A 240 1.01 -18.14 -9.46
N GLU A 241 0.87 -18.14 -10.79
CA GLU A 241 1.26 -17.00 -11.63
C GLU A 241 0.37 -15.79 -11.32
N ARG A 242 -0.92 -16.01 -11.05
CA ARG A 242 -1.84 -14.97 -10.60
C ARG A 242 -1.43 -14.38 -9.26
N ILE A 243 -1.18 -15.21 -8.22
CA ILE A 243 -0.69 -14.70 -6.92
C ILE A 243 0.60 -13.92 -7.10
N ARG A 244 1.53 -14.42 -7.93
CA ARG A 244 2.81 -13.76 -8.19
C ARG A 244 2.61 -12.40 -8.84
N GLU A 245 1.71 -12.30 -9.82
CA GLU A 245 1.40 -11.03 -10.48
C GLU A 245 0.66 -10.09 -9.51
N ALA A 246 -0.19 -10.61 -8.63
CA ALA A 246 -0.85 -9.84 -7.59
C ALA A 246 0.17 -9.24 -6.60
N LEU A 247 1.13 -10.05 -6.13
CA LEU A 247 2.24 -9.61 -5.28
C LEU A 247 3.17 -8.59 -5.94
N ARG A 248 3.13 -8.47 -7.27
CA ARG A 248 3.98 -7.57 -8.02
C ARG A 248 3.74 -6.10 -7.65
N SER A 249 2.49 -5.70 -7.36
CA SER A 249 2.14 -4.35 -6.91
C SER A 249 2.69 -4.01 -5.52
N TRP A 250 3.18 -5.01 -4.77
CA TRP A 250 3.58 -4.88 -3.37
C TRP A 250 5.07 -5.14 -3.10
N THR A 251 5.78 -5.82 -4.02
CA THR A 251 7.15 -6.32 -3.80
C THR A 251 8.16 -5.69 -4.77
N GLU A 252 9.23 -5.04 -4.28
CA GLU A 252 10.14 -4.31 -5.18
C GLU A 252 10.95 -5.25 -6.08
N ARG A 253 11.59 -6.23 -5.46
CA ARG A 253 12.44 -7.27 -6.05
C ARG A 253 12.50 -8.42 -5.07
N GLY A 254 12.68 -9.63 -5.59
CA GLY A 254 12.95 -10.78 -4.75
C GLY A 254 12.26 -12.05 -5.24
N PRO A 255 12.23 -13.07 -4.38
CA PRO A 255 11.66 -14.37 -4.68
C PRO A 255 10.13 -14.36 -4.58
N THR A 256 9.45 -13.44 -5.28
CA THR A 256 7.98 -13.35 -5.34
C THR A 256 7.35 -14.68 -5.73
N GLN A 257 8.00 -15.43 -6.62
CA GLN A 257 7.59 -16.79 -6.98
C GLN A 257 7.58 -17.75 -5.78
N LYS A 258 8.59 -17.68 -4.90
CA LYS A 258 8.64 -18.55 -3.73
C LYS A 258 7.51 -18.23 -2.76
N VAL A 259 7.25 -16.94 -2.53
CA VAL A 259 6.13 -16.49 -1.69
C VAL A 259 4.79 -16.93 -2.30
N ALA A 260 4.61 -16.74 -3.61
CA ALA A 260 3.41 -17.17 -4.32
C ALA A 260 3.20 -18.69 -4.22
N ASN A 261 4.27 -19.49 -4.37
CA ASN A 261 4.20 -20.93 -4.19
C ASN A 261 3.84 -21.30 -2.75
N SER A 262 4.47 -20.70 -1.74
CA SER A 262 4.12 -20.95 -0.33
C SER A 262 2.67 -20.60 -0.02
N MET A 263 2.16 -19.50 -0.58
CA MET A 263 0.74 -19.12 -0.48
C MET A 263 -0.17 -20.16 -1.13
N LEU A 264 0.13 -20.56 -2.37
CA LEU A 264 -0.65 -21.58 -3.09
C LEU A 264 -0.63 -22.92 -2.36
N ASP A 265 0.55 -23.42 -1.95
CA ASP A 265 0.69 -24.69 -1.23
C ASP A 265 -0.19 -24.71 0.03
N MET A 266 -0.29 -23.57 0.72
CA MET A 266 -1.14 -23.44 1.89
C MET A 266 -2.63 -23.39 1.55
N LEU A 267 -3.01 -22.63 0.52
CA LEU A 267 -4.39 -22.56 0.04
C LEU A 267 -4.90 -23.94 -0.43
N GLU A 268 -4.09 -24.68 -1.20
CA GLU A 268 -4.41 -26.04 -1.63
C GLU A 268 -4.55 -26.99 -0.45
N ARG A 269 -3.66 -26.87 0.56
CA ARG A 269 -3.72 -27.71 1.77
C ARG A 269 -4.99 -27.52 2.58
N VAL A 270 -5.50 -26.29 2.64
CA VAL A 270 -6.74 -25.96 3.35
C VAL A 270 -7.96 -26.01 2.43
N GLU A 271 -7.79 -26.52 1.20
CA GLU A 271 -8.83 -26.63 0.17
C GLU A 271 -9.58 -25.30 -0.06
N PHE A 272 -8.87 -24.18 0.08
CA PHE A 272 -9.43 -22.83 -0.06
C PHE A 272 -10.61 -22.55 0.91
N GLU A 273 -10.64 -23.17 2.10
CA GLU A 273 -11.68 -22.95 3.12
C GLU A 273 -11.14 -22.18 4.35
N GLU A 274 -11.80 -21.09 4.76
CA GLU A 274 -11.40 -20.29 5.94
C GLU A 274 -11.37 -21.13 7.23
N ASP A 275 -12.40 -21.95 7.47
CA ASP A 275 -12.50 -22.78 8.67
C ASP A 275 -11.34 -23.79 8.78
N ARG A 276 -10.87 -24.29 7.62
CA ARG A 276 -9.71 -25.20 7.57
C ARG A 276 -8.40 -24.47 7.76
N LEU A 277 -8.30 -23.24 7.26
CA LEU A 277 -7.16 -22.35 7.52
C LEU A 277 -7.03 -22.04 9.01
N ASP A 278 -8.13 -21.67 9.67
CA ASP A 278 -8.16 -21.48 11.13
C ASP A 278 -7.76 -22.76 11.86
N SER A 279 -8.34 -23.89 11.48
CA SER A 279 -8.02 -25.18 12.09
C SER A 279 -6.54 -25.56 11.92
N TYR A 280 -5.92 -25.21 10.80
CA TYR A 280 -4.49 -25.44 10.58
C TYR A 280 -3.64 -24.51 11.46
N ARG A 281 -3.95 -23.21 11.42
CA ARG A 281 -3.28 -22.15 12.17
C ARG A 281 -3.23 -22.43 13.67
N TYR A 282 -4.34 -22.83 14.28
CA TYR A 282 -4.41 -23.10 15.72
C TYR A 282 -3.76 -24.43 16.13
N ARG A 283 -3.94 -25.51 15.34
CA ARG A 283 -3.27 -26.79 15.64
C ARG A 283 -1.76 -26.66 15.56
N HIS A 284 -1.28 -25.88 14.61
CA HIS A 284 0.14 -25.69 14.43
C HIS A 284 0.80 -24.92 15.58
N GLN A 285 0.06 -24.03 16.25
CA GLN A 285 0.52 -23.35 17.47
C GLN A 285 0.72 -24.32 18.65
N GLU A 286 0.02 -25.46 18.69
CA GLU A 286 0.22 -26.47 19.74
C GLU A 286 1.50 -27.29 19.52
N ASP A 287 2.03 -27.28 18.29
CA ASP A 287 3.20 -28.06 17.85
C ASP A 287 4.51 -27.24 17.79
N ILE A 288 4.45 -25.91 17.95
CA ILE A 288 5.60 -24.98 18.02
C ILE A 288 5.87 -24.60 19.48
#